data_AF-A0A453PK55-F1
#
_entry.id   AF-A0A453PK55-F1
#
_cell.length_a   1.000
_cell.length_b   1.000
_cell.length_c   1.000
_cell.angle_alpha   90.00
_cell.angle_beta   90.00
_cell.angle_gamma   90.00
#
_symmetry.space_group_name_H-M   'P 1'
#
loop_
_entity.id
_entity.type
_entity.pdbx_description
1 polymer ?
#
loop_
_entity_poly.entity_id
_entity_poly.type
_entity_poly.pdbx_seq_one_letter_code
_entity_poly.pdbx_strand_id
1 'polypeptide(L)'
;SHHHFLLGNLFVFFQSHGDCMLFSLYYTVSETLSFTSLKISQIGSYSKKNVCFIMFLDELTLTTLSSEGHIPDENGSIGLWRIVVVKNLPYKDMRRAGKVPKLLAHRLFPSALYSIWLDSKLRLHADPMLIIEYFLWRKKAEYAISVHYDRTCVWEEVLQNKRLNKYNHTAIDEQFYFYQSDGLVKFNASGHDPVLPSYVPEGSFIVRAHTPMSNLFSCLWFNEVNRFTSRDQLSFAYTYLKLRRMNAGRNFQLNMFKDCERRAVAKLFHHRANGTTDPPPKNLRTDKNHSSMPS
;
A
#
# COMPACT_ATOMS: atom_id res chain seq x y z
N SER A 1 11.68 -26.28 2.15
CA SER A 1 11.51 -25.08 1.30
C SER A 1 10.86 -23.98 2.13
N HIS A 2 11.67 -23.17 2.83
CA HIS A 2 11.14 -22.10 3.67
C HIS A 2 10.88 -20.85 2.83
N HIS A 3 9.61 -20.61 2.51
CA HIS A 3 9.17 -19.29 2.04
C HIS A 3 9.06 -18.36 3.25
N HIS A 4 10.11 -17.57 3.49
CA HIS A 4 10.06 -16.44 4.40
C HIS A 4 9.25 -15.32 3.73
N PHE A 5 8.06 -15.03 4.28
CA PHE A 5 7.25 -13.89 3.90
C PHE A 5 7.29 -12.86 5.02
N LEU A 6 7.98 -11.75 4.79
CA LEU A 6 8.18 -10.69 5.79
C LEU A 6 7.66 -9.37 5.25
N LEU A 7 7.03 -8.58 6.13
CA LEU A 7 6.24 -7.43 5.73
C LEU A 7 6.53 -6.22 6.58
N GLY A 8 7.10 -5.20 5.93
CA GLY A 8 7.10 -3.85 6.43
C GLY A 8 6.10 -2.91 5.75
N ASN A 9 5.60 -1.87 6.43
CA ASN A 9 4.72 -0.82 5.89
C ASN A 9 4.87 0.51 6.64
N LEU A 10 4.28 1.63 6.20
CA LEU A 10 4.58 3.06 6.42
C LEU A 10 3.29 3.92 6.25
N PHE A 11 3.10 5.05 6.93
CA PHE A 11 1.85 5.83 7.05
C PHE A 11 1.93 7.32 7.47
N VAL A 12 1.76 8.35 6.62
CA VAL A 12 1.85 9.79 6.99
C VAL A 12 0.61 10.50 7.49
N PHE A 13 0.59 11.17 8.65
CA PHE A 13 -0.63 11.83 9.19
C PHE A 13 -0.35 13.28 9.65
N PHE A 14 -1.39 14.13 9.71
CA PHE A 14 -1.26 15.60 9.60
C PHE A 14 -2.17 16.42 10.53
N GLN A 15 -1.64 17.32 11.37
CA GLN A 15 -2.36 18.14 12.37
C GLN A 15 -2.63 19.59 11.93
N SER A 16 -3.70 20.18 12.49
CA SER A 16 -3.82 21.64 12.71
C SER A 16 -4.18 21.92 14.18
N HIS A 17 -3.32 22.66 14.89
CA HIS A 17 -3.43 23.26 16.24
C HIS A 17 -3.70 22.33 17.45
N GLY A 18 -2.79 22.35 18.44
CA GLY A 18 -3.05 21.87 19.82
C GLY A 18 -2.51 20.49 20.17
N ASP A 19 -3.16 19.41 19.74
CA ASP A 19 -2.84 18.02 20.13
C ASP A 19 -2.49 17.10 18.94
N CYS A 20 -1.31 16.49 19.02
CA CYS A 20 -0.57 15.68 18.01
C CYS A 20 -1.41 14.86 17.00
N MET A 21 -0.96 14.82 15.74
CA MET A 21 -1.63 14.06 14.66
C MET A 21 -0.66 13.22 13.81
N LEU A 22 -0.95 11.92 13.71
CA LEU A 22 -0.02 10.86 14.11
C LEU A 22 0.25 9.81 13.00
N PHE A 23 1.49 9.64 12.50
CA PHE A 23 1.96 8.64 11.50
C PHE A 23 1.90 7.17 11.99
N SER A 24 2.11 6.15 11.17
CA SER A 24 2.65 4.85 11.61
C SER A 24 3.44 4.15 10.52
N LEU A 25 4.15 3.09 10.76
CA LEU A 25 4.75 2.13 9.78
C LEU A 25 4.42 0.78 10.43
N TYR A 26 4.84 -0.37 9.97
CA TYR A 26 4.70 -1.71 10.57
C TYR A 26 5.77 -2.51 9.89
N TYR A 27 7.02 -2.46 10.36
CA TYR A 27 8.19 -3.13 9.80
C TYR A 27 8.48 -4.45 10.52
N THR A 28 8.55 -5.52 9.73
CA THR A 28 8.93 -6.88 10.12
C THR A 28 9.99 -7.41 9.14
N VAL A 29 11.16 -7.85 9.62
CA VAL A 29 12.40 -8.12 8.87
C VAL A 29 12.44 -9.53 8.29
N SER A 30 12.52 -9.64 6.97
CA SER A 30 13.70 -10.24 6.32
C SER A 30 14.19 -9.33 5.21
N GLU A 31 15.50 -9.42 5.01
CA GLU A 31 16.25 -8.90 3.86
C GLU A 31 16.54 -7.40 3.93
N THR A 32 17.50 -7.07 4.82
CA THR A 32 18.53 -6.03 4.68
C THR A 32 18.14 -4.90 3.72
N LEU A 33 17.14 -4.12 4.13
CA LEU A 33 16.84 -2.83 3.52
C LEU A 33 17.56 -1.80 4.36
N SER A 34 18.60 -1.18 3.79
CA SER A 34 19.19 0.03 4.35
C SER A 34 18.06 1.00 4.72
N PHE A 35 17.86 1.23 6.02
CA PHE A 35 16.99 2.27 6.52
C PHE A 35 17.58 3.59 6.02
N THR A 36 17.02 4.12 4.95
CA THR A 36 17.27 5.50 4.58
C THR A 36 15.97 6.24 4.78
N SER A 37 15.98 7.01 5.86
CA SER A 37 15.07 8.12 6.10
C SER A 37 14.78 8.87 4.79
N LEU A 38 13.54 9.34 4.61
CA LEU A 38 13.27 10.47 3.70
C LEU A 38 14.44 11.45 3.80
N LYS A 39 14.98 11.90 2.66
CA LYS A 39 15.96 12.99 2.73
C LYS A 39 15.26 14.15 3.42
N ILE A 40 15.67 14.47 4.64
CA ILE A 40 15.07 15.49 5.51
C ILE A 40 15.03 16.86 4.80
N SER A 41 15.94 17.07 3.84
CA SER A 41 15.97 18.24 2.96
C SER A 41 14.78 18.37 2.02
N GLN A 42 14.00 17.30 1.79
CA GLN A 42 12.85 17.28 0.89
C GLN A 42 11.51 17.51 1.61
N ILE A 43 11.53 17.62 2.94
CA ILE A 43 10.34 17.89 3.76
C ILE A 43 10.40 19.33 4.24
N GLY A 44 9.37 20.10 3.91
CA GLY A 44 9.22 21.50 4.31
C GLY A 44 9.11 21.67 5.82
N SER A 45 9.44 22.86 6.32
CA SER A 45 9.32 23.20 7.75
C SER A 45 7.89 23.04 8.28
N TYR A 46 6.90 23.42 7.47
CA TYR A 46 5.49 23.24 7.82
C TYR A 46 5.15 21.76 8.02
N SER A 47 5.59 20.89 7.11
CA SER A 47 5.36 19.45 7.22
C SER A 47 6.09 18.88 8.43
N LYS A 48 7.34 19.25 8.69
CA LYS A 48 8.05 18.82 9.92
C LYS A 48 7.32 19.14 11.21
N LYS A 49 6.58 20.26 11.25
CA LYS A 49 5.81 20.68 12.43
C LYS A 49 4.45 19.99 12.55
N ASN A 50 3.78 19.76 11.43
CA ASN A 50 2.39 19.29 11.42
C ASN A 50 2.24 17.81 11.09
N VAL A 51 3.31 17.15 10.65
CA VAL A 51 3.32 15.76 10.23
C VAL A 51 4.08 14.95 11.25
N CYS A 52 3.40 14.05 11.95
CA CYS A 52 4.10 13.00 12.67
C CYS A 52 4.70 12.03 11.64
N PHE A 53 5.81 11.39 11.98
CA PHE A 53 6.40 10.29 11.24
C PHE A 53 6.60 9.13 12.23
N ILE A 54 6.01 7.96 12.01
CA ILE A 54 5.97 6.87 13.01
C ILE A 54 6.26 5.54 12.32
N MET A 55 6.71 4.55 13.08
CA MET A 55 7.09 3.23 12.63
C MET A 55 6.62 2.11 13.55
N PHE A 56 5.48 1.45 13.27
CA PHE A 56 5.22 0.17 13.94
C PHE A 56 6.34 -0.79 13.56
N LEU A 57 6.86 -1.59 14.49
CA LEU A 57 7.86 -2.63 14.27
C LEU A 57 7.48 -3.86 15.10
N ASP A 58 7.93 -5.06 14.72
CA ASP A 58 8.07 -6.14 15.70
C ASP A 58 9.43 -6.06 16.43
N GLU A 59 9.59 -6.84 17.51
CA GLU A 59 10.81 -6.84 18.32
C GLU A 59 12.05 -7.32 17.55
N LEU A 60 11.95 -8.43 16.81
CA LEU A 60 13.04 -8.98 15.99
C LEU A 60 13.59 -7.94 15.01
N THR A 61 12.67 -7.13 14.51
CA THR A 61 12.90 -6.16 13.48
C THR A 61 13.55 -4.91 14.00
N LEU A 62 13.11 -4.42 15.16
CA LEU A 62 13.83 -3.38 15.87
C LEU A 62 15.25 -3.83 16.22
N THR A 63 15.44 -5.07 16.69
CA THR A 63 16.78 -5.60 16.98
C THR A 63 17.67 -5.62 15.74
N THR A 64 17.11 -6.01 14.58
CA THR A 64 17.86 -5.99 13.32
C THR A 64 18.27 -4.57 12.93
N LEU A 65 17.35 -3.59 12.98
CA LEU A 65 17.66 -2.19 12.67
C LEU A 65 18.75 -1.64 13.59
N SER A 66 18.65 -1.91 14.89
CA SER A 66 19.67 -1.50 15.86
C SER A 66 21.03 -2.12 15.55
N SER A 67 21.09 -3.39 15.12
CA SER A 67 22.34 -4.05 14.70
C SER A 67 22.94 -3.46 13.43
N GLU A 68 22.12 -2.85 12.57
CA GLU A 68 22.54 -2.12 11.36
C GLU A 68 22.92 -0.65 11.66
N GLY A 69 22.93 -0.24 12.94
CA GLY A 69 23.29 1.12 13.37
C GLY A 69 22.11 2.09 13.40
N HIS A 70 20.88 1.62 13.20
CA HIS A 70 19.66 2.42 13.27
C HIS A 70 19.04 2.30 14.66
N ILE A 71 19.72 2.91 15.64
CA ILE A 71 19.30 2.88 17.05
C ILE A 71 18.33 4.05 17.28
N PRO A 72 17.15 3.81 17.89
CA PRO A 72 16.26 4.89 18.30
C PRO A 72 16.95 5.86 19.26
N ASP A 73 16.72 7.15 19.08
CA ASP A 73 17.17 8.21 19.98
C ASP A 73 16.44 8.17 21.34
N GLU A 74 16.77 9.10 22.24
CA GLU A 74 16.12 9.21 23.57
C GLU A 74 14.59 9.38 23.50
N ASN A 75 14.08 9.90 22.37
CA ASN A 75 12.66 10.08 22.11
C ASN A 75 12.04 8.86 21.42
N GLY A 76 12.79 7.76 21.26
CA GLY A 76 12.37 6.54 20.59
C GLY A 76 12.21 6.70 19.08
N SER A 77 12.94 7.62 18.46
CA SER A 77 12.84 7.93 17.02
C SER A 77 14.11 7.58 16.26
N ILE A 78 13.97 7.17 15.01
CA ILE A 78 15.09 7.02 14.07
C ILE A 78 14.90 8.06 12.95
N GLY A 79 15.70 9.13 12.97
CA GLY A 79 15.49 10.28 12.09
C GLY A 79 14.16 10.96 12.38
N LEU A 80 13.27 11.04 11.39
CA LEU A 80 11.91 11.57 11.61
C LEU A 80 10.97 10.50 12.20
N TRP A 81 11.32 9.21 12.10
CA TRP A 81 10.43 8.09 12.38
C TRP A 81 10.39 7.73 13.86
N ARG A 82 9.31 8.07 14.57
CA ARG A 82 9.06 7.55 15.92
C ARG A 82 8.69 6.08 15.90
N ILE A 83 9.44 5.24 16.60
CA ILE A 83 9.23 3.80 16.59
C ILE A 83 8.10 3.39 17.56
N VAL A 84 7.27 2.44 17.15
CA VAL A 84 6.22 1.82 17.96
C VAL A 84 6.37 0.30 17.86
N VAL A 85 6.89 -0.34 18.90
CA VAL A 85 7.00 -1.80 18.90
C VAL A 85 5.62 -2.41 19.18
N VAL A 86 5.12 -3.21 18.25
CA VAL A 86 3.84 -3.90 18.38
C VAL A 86 4.08 -5.27 19.01
N LYS A 87 3.58 -5.40 20.24
CA LYS A 87 3.55 -6.65 20.99
C LYS A 87 2.15 -7.29 20.83
N ASN A 88 2.06 -8.61 20.99
CA ASN A 88 0.79 -9.35 20.99
C ASN A 88 -0.07 -9.11 19.75
N LEU A 89 0.41 -9.56 18.59
CA LEU A 89 -0.29 -9.34 17.32
C LEU A 89 -1.65 -10.06 17.27
N PRO A 90 -2.68 -9.43 16.69
CA PRO A 90 -4.01 -10.03 16.61
C PRO A 90 -4.08 -11.21 15.64
N TYR A 91 -3.05 -11.40 14.79
CA TYR A 91 -2.99 -12.48 13.81
C TYR A 91 -1.59 -13.09 13.76
N LYS A 92 -1.54 -14.42 13.56
CA LYS A 92 -0.30 -15.14 13.24
C LYS A 92 0.22 -14.81 11.83
N ASP A 93 -0.70 -14.57 10.89
CA ASP A 93 -0.35 -14.14 9.54
C ASP A 93 0.04 -12.65 9.55
N MET A 94 1.32 -12.38 9.36
CA MET A 94 1.88 -11.03 9.41
C MET A 94 1.31 -10.12 8.31
N ARG A 95 0.90 -10.71 7.17
CA ARG A 95 0.26 -9.96 6.09
C ARG A 95 -1.08 -9.41 6.50
N ARG A 96 -1.87 -10.18 7.24
CA ARG A 96 -3.14 -9.79 7.83
C ARG A 96 -2.93 -8.84 9.00
N ALA A 97 -1.93 -9.06 9.85
CA ALA A 97 -1.57 -8.13 10.93
C ALA A 97 -1.28 -6.72 10.39
N GLY A 98 -0.51 -6.61 9.31
CA GLY A 98 -0.26 -5.33 8.64
C GLY A 98 -1.50 -4.63 8.09
N LYS A 99 -2.64 -5.32 7.93
CA LYS A 99 -3.89 -4.72 7.45
C LYS A 99 -4.61 -3.92 8.53
N VAL A 100 -4.38 -4.24 9.80
CA VAL A 100 -4.94 -3.51 10.95
C VAL A 100 -4.54 -2.05 10.86
N PRO A 101 -3.25 -1.70 10.90
CA PRO A 101 -2.92 -0.31 10.79
C PRO A 101 -3.31 0.18 9.38
N LYS A 102 -3.13 -0.64 8.31
CA LYS A 102 -3.29 -0.20 6.91
C LYS A 102 -4.65 0.44 6.70
N LEU A 103 -5.69 -0.23 7.18
CA LEU A 103 -7.08 0.12 6.92
C LEU A 103 -7.69 0.85 8.12
N LEU A 104 -7.28 0.53 9.35
CA LEU A 104 -7.87 1.11 10.57
C LEU A 104 -7.03 2.25 11.16
N ALA A 105 -6.25 2.95 10.34
CA ALA A 105 -5.47 4.13 10.75
C ALA A 105 -6.30 5.14 11.57
N HIS A 106 -7.54 5.38 11.17
CA HIS A 106 -8.50 6.29 11.85
C HIS A 106 -9.00 5.80 13.22
N ARG A 107 -8.78 4.52 13.56
CA ARG A 107 -9.08 3.95 14.87
C ARG A 107 -7.87 4.01 15.78
N LEU A 108 -6.68 3.76 15.21
CA LEU A 108 -5.41 3.87 15.93
C LEU A 108 -5.10 5.32 16.29
N PHE A 109 -5.49 6.26 15.42
CA PHE A 109 -5.18 7.67 15.55
C PHE A 109 -6.45 8.51 15.39
N PRO A 110 -7.33 8.52 16.41
CA PRO A 110 -8.64 9.17 16.33
C PRO A 110 -8.53 10.69 16.17
N SER A 111 -7.45 11.30 16.67
CA SER A 111 -7.19 12.72 16.46
C SER A 111 -6.78 13.04 15.03
N ALA A 112 -6.55 12.03 14.18
CA ALA A 112 -6.09 12.26 12.82
C ALA A 112 -7.15 12.64 11.80
N LEU A 113 -6.89 13.73 11.08
CA LEU A 113 -7.70 14.23 9.97
C LEU A 113 -7.29 13.63 8.64
N TYR A 114 -6.02 13.26 8.48
CA TYR A 114 -5.51 12.66 7.26
C TYR A 114 -4.49 11.54 7.55
N SER A 115 -4.37 10.58 6.64
CA SER A 115 -3.32 9.55 6.65
C SER A 115 -2.81 9.19 5.24
N ILE A 116 -1.55 8.78 5.10
CA ILE A 116 -0.91 8.33 3.86
C ILE A 116 -0.23 6.99 4.10
N TRP A 117 -0.89 5.86 3.90
CA TRP A 117 -0.21 4.56 3.87
C TRP A 117 0.81 4.48 2.73
N LEU A 118 1.90 3.77 2.97
CA LEU A 118 3.04 3.52 2.11
C LEU A 118 3.55 2.10 2.47
N ASP A 119 3.79 1.18 1.56
CA ASP A 119 4.41 -0.12 1.91
C ASP A 119 5.92 0.07 2.20
N SER A 120 6.56 -0.83 2.96
CA SER A 120 8.01 -0.72 3.26
C SER A 120 8.92 -0.80 2.04
N LYS A 121 8.44 -1.46 0.97
CA LYS A 121 9.14 -1.52 -0.31
C LYS A 121 9.25 -0.15 -0.98
N LEU A 122 8.51 0.85 -0.50
CA LEU A 122 8.46 2.18 -1.06
C LEU A 122 9.16 3.19 -0.19
N ARG A 123 9.78 4.17 -0.84
CA ARG A 123 10.38 5.35 -0.22
C ARG A 123 9.67 6.60 -0.70
N LEU A 124 9.18 7.39 0.24
CA LEU A 124 8.56 8.67 -0.06
C LEU A 124 9.62 9.66 -0.55
N HIS A 125 9.31 10.40 -1.61
CA HIS A 125 10.19 11.38 -2.23
C HIS A 125 9.50 12.73 -2.50
N ALA A 126 8.30 12.91 -1.97
CA ALA A 126 7.54 14.15 -2.04
C ALA A 126 7.10 14.58 -0.64
N ASP A 127 6.94 15.89 -0.46
CA ASP A 127 6.46 16.44 0.79
C ASP A 127 5.02 15.95 1.07
N PRO A 128 4.75 15.43 2.28
CA PRO A 128 3.43 14.87 2.59
C PRO A 128 2.27 15.87 2.41
N MET A 129 2.46 17.16 2.69
CA MET A 129 1.39 18.15 2.52
C MET A 129 1.03 18.34 1.05
N LEU A 130 2.04 18.31 0.17
CA LEU A 130 1.83 18.36 -1.28
C LEU A 130 1.12 17.11 -1.79
N ILE A 131 1.36 15.95 -1.18
CA ILE A 131 0.66 14.71 -1.50
C ILE A 131 -0.83 14.82 -1.17
N ILE A 132 -1.19 15.31 0.01
CA ILE A 132 -2.61 15.53 0.36
C ILE A 132 -3.24 16.52 -0.61
N GLU A 133 -2.58 17.65 -0.82
CA GLU A 133 -3.10 18.71 -1.67
C GLU A 133 -3.38 18.18 -3.09
N TYR A 134 -2.43 17.44 -3.66
CA TYR A 134 -2.55 16.88 -5.01
C TYR A 134 -3.59 15.76 -5.12
N PHE A 135 -3.56 14.76 -4.24
CA PHE A 135 -4.39 13.56 -4.38
C PHE A 135 -5.79 13.69 -3.77
N LEU A 136 -5.98 14.58 -2.80
CA LEU A 136 -7.26 14.79 -2.14
C LEU A 136 -7.87 16.15 -2.49
N TRP A 137 -7.21 17.26 -2.12
CA TRP A 137 -7.84 18.58 -2.18
C TRP A 137 -8.15 19.02 -3.61
N ARG A 138 -7.18 18.94 -4.54
CA ARG A 138 -7.41 19.25 -5.98
C ARG A 138 -8.45 18.35 -6.62
N LYS A 139 -8.58 17.12 -6.11
CA LYS A 139 -9.50 16.10 -6.64
C LYS A 139 -10.85 16.10 -5.94
N LYS A 140 -11.04 16.94 -4.91
CA LYS A 140 -12.21 16.94 -4.02
C LYS A 140 -12.54 15.53 -3.51
N ALA A 141 -11.49 14.76 -3.23
CA ALA A 141 -11.58 13.37 -2.81
C ALA A 141 -11.27 13.22 -1.32
N GLU A 142 -11.84 12.19 -0.70
CA GLU A 142 -11.57 11.80 0.68
C GLU A 142 -10.69 10.55 0.79
N TYR A 143 -10.47 9.87 -0.32
CA TYR A 143 -9.64 8.68 -0.42
C TYR A 143 -8.94 8.67 -1.76
N ALA A 144 -7.66 8.33 -1.79
CA ALA A 144 -6.92 8.14 -3.01
C ALA A 144 -6.08 6.87 -2.96
N ILE A 145 -6.13 6.10 -4.03
CA ILE A 145 -5.38 4.85 -4.18
C ILE A 145 -5.04 4.67 -5.65
N SER A 146 -3.89 4.06 -5.93
CA SER A 146 -3.48 3.84 -7.30
C SER A 146 -4.22 2.66 -7.94
N VAL A 147 -4.49 2.72 -9.24
CA VAL A 147 -4.81 1.53 -10.04
C VAL A 147 -3.58 0.62 -10.13
N HIS A 148 -3.79 -0.68 -10.23
CA HIS A 148 -2.69 -1.59 -10.54
C HIS A 148 -2.13 -1.33 -11.94
N TYR A 149 -0.81 -1.39 -12.09
CA TYR A 149 -0.07 -1.00 -13.29
C TYR A 149 -0.20 -1.94 -14.50
N ASP A 150 -1.05 -2.97 -14.41
CA ASP A 150 -1.08 -4.08 -15.38
C ASP A 150 -2.50 -4.65 -15.46
N ARG A 151 -2.99 -5.19 -14.34
CA ARG A 151 -4.33 -5.81 -14.28
C ARG A 151 -5.41 -4.82 -13.86
N THR A 152 -6.60 -5.01 -14.42
CA THR A 152 -7.76 -4.15 -14.14
C THR A 152 -8.97 -4.93 -13.64
N CYS A 153 -9.02 -6.24 -13.87
CA CYS A 153 -10.17 -7.08 -13.54
C CYS A 153 -9.87 -8.07 -12.42
N VAL A 154 -10.82 -8.24 -11.48
CA VAL A 154 -10.69 -9.20 -10.36
C VAL A 154 -10.56 -10.64 -10.88
N TRP A 155 -11.20 -10.97 -12.01
CA TRP A 155 -11.09 -12.31 -12.63
C TRP A 155 -9.64 -12.63 -13.00
N GLU A 156 -8.92 -11.69 -13.60
CA GLU A 156 -7.52 -11.84 -13.96
C GLU A 156 -6.64 -11.92 -12.70
N GLU A 157 -6.94 -11.10 -11.70
CA GLU A 157 -6.22 -11.07 -10.44
C GLU A 157 -6.37 -12.39 -9.66
N VAL A 158 -7.54 -13.02 -9.67
CA VAL A 158 -7.78 -14.34 -9.07
C VAL A 158 -6.87 -15.39 -9.70
N LEU A 159 -6.86 -15.47 -11.04
CA LEU A 159 -6.00 -16.40 -11.78
C LEU A 159 -4.53 -16.14 -11.50
N GLN A 160 -4.13 -14.87 -11.43
CA GLN A 160 -2.75 -14.50 -11.15
C GLN A 160 -2.30 -14.84 -9.73
N ASN A 161 -3.16 -14.65 -8.72
CA ASN A 161 -2.85 -15.03 -7.34
C ASN A 161 -2.67 -16.54 -7.21
N LYS A 162 -3.50 -17.34 -7.90
CA LYS A 162 -3.37 -18.80 -7.97
C LYS A 162 -2.09 -19.23 -8.68
N ARG A 163 -1.83 -18.69 -9.88
CA ARG A 163 -0.62 -18.99 -10.67
C ARG A 163 0.65 -18.71 -9.89
N LEU A 164 0.68 -17.61 -9.13
CA LEU A 164 1.85 -17.20 -8.33
C LEU A 164 1.86 -17.81 -6.91
N ASN A 165 0.92 -18.72 -6.59
CA ASN A 165 0.76 -19.33 -5.27
C ASN A 165 0.79 -18.33 -4.11
N LYS A 166 0.12 -17.18 -4.28
CA LYS A 166 0.12 -16.09 -3.29
C LYS A 166 -0.78 -16.35 -2.08
N TYR A 167 -1.72 -17.27 -2.20
CA TYR A 167 -2.62 -17.69 -1.13
C TYR A 167 -3.18 -19.09 -1.44
N ASN A 168 -3.80 -19.73 -0.45
CA ASN A 168 -4.51 -20.98 -0.65
C ASN A 168 -5.60 -20.83 -1.75
N HIS A 169 -5.60 -21.75 -2.72
CA HIS A 169 -6.45 -21.66 -3.91
C HIS A 169 -7.93 -21.82 -3.56
N THR A 170 -8.29 -22.74 -2.67
CA THR A 170 -9.66 -22.94 -2.19
C THR A 170 -10.21 -21.70 -1.51
N ALA A 171 -9.40 -21.06 -0.65
CA ALA A 171 -9.80 -19.82 0.02
C ALA A 171 -10.00 -18.64 -0.97
N ILE A 172 -9.21 -18.59 -2.05
CA ILE A 172 -9.42 -17.62 -3.13
C ILE A 172 -10.74 -17.90 -3.85
N ASP A 173 -11.03 -19.17 -4.15
CA ASP A 173 -12.26 -19.57 -4.84
C ASP A 173 -13.50 -19.25 -3.99
N GLU A 174 -13.49 -19.61 -2.71
CA GLU A 174 -14.58 -19.30 -1.77
C GLU A 174 -14.86 -17.79 -1.69
N GLN A 175 -13.81 -16.97 -1.56
CA GLN A 175 -13.93 -15.51 -1.56
C GLN A 175 -14.55 -15.01 -2.87
N PHE A 176 -14.05 -15.50 -3.99
CA PHE A 176 -14.46 -15.03 -5.30
C PHE A 176 -15.89 -15.44 -5.64
N TYR A 177 -16.26 -16.70 -5.40
CA TYR A 177 -17.63 -17.18 -5.57
C TYR A 177 -18.61 -16.41 -4.69
N PHE A 178 -18.24 -16.13 -3.42
CA PHE A 178 -19.06 -15.29 -2.55
C PHE A 178 -19.27 -13.91 -3.16
N TYR A 179 -18.20 -13.24 -3.62
CA TYR A 179 -18.32 -11.92 -4.26
C TYR A 179 -19.17 -11.95 -5.52
N GLN A 180 -19.02 -12.94 -6.39
CA GLN A 180 -19.87 -13.09 -7.58
C GLN A 180 -21.35 -13.25 -7.19
N SER A 181 -21.64 -14.11 -6.21
CA SER A 181 -23.02 -14.35 -5.75
C SER A 181 -23.66 -13.12 -5.11
N ASP A 182 -22.86 -12.26 -4.47
CA ASP A 182 -23.30 -11.00 -3.85
C ASP A 182 -23.24 -9.80 -4.83
N GLY A 183 -22.99 -10.07 -6.12
CA GLY A 183 -23.12 -9.10 -7.21
C GLY A 183 -21.86 -8.29 -7.54
N LEU A 184 -20.68 -8.85 -7.32
CA LEU A 184 -19.46 -8.41 -8.01
C LEU A 184 -19.62 -8.69 -9.51
N VAL A 185 -19.56 -7.63 -10.31
CA VAL A 185 -19.61 -7.72 -11.77
C VAL A 185 -18.22 -7.71 -12.38
N LYS A 186 -18.09 -8.24 -13.61
CA LYS A 186 -16.82 -8.19 -14.34
C LYS A 186 -16.52 -6.75 -14.78
N PHE A 187 -15.26 -6.34 -14.68
CA PHE A 187 -14.83 -5.02 -15.14
C PHE A 187 -15.08 -4.87 -16.65
N ASN A 188 -15.69 -3.76 -17.06
CA ASN A 188 -15.96 -3.43 -18.46
C ASN A 188 -15.33 -2.09 -18.83
N ALA A 189 -14.17 -2.14 -19.51
CA ALA A 189 -13.44 -0.95 -19.93
C ALA A 189 -14.16 -0.13 -21.02
N SER A 190 -15.01 -0.78 -21.82
CA SER A 190 -15.76 -0.15 -22.92
C SER A 190 -17.13 0.39 -22.48
N GLY A 191 -17.46 0.31 -21.19
CA GLY A 191 -18.69 0.89 -20.67
C GLY A 191 -18.69 2.42 -20.84
N HIS A 192 -19.82 3.00 -21.22
CA HIS A 192 -19.94 4.44 -21.46
C HIS A 192 -19.68 5.32 -20.22
N ASP A 193 -19.66 4.74 -19.02
CA ASP A 193 -19.22 5.39 -17.77
C ASP A 193 -18.79 4.32 -16.74
N PRO A 194 -17.52 3.90 -16.72
CA PRO A 194 -17.08 2.87 -15.80
C PRO A 194 -17.06 3.41 -14.37
N VAL A 195 -17.76 2.70 -13.46
CA VAL A 195 -17.89 3.05 -12.02
C VAL A 195 -16.55 3.34 -11.34
N LEU A 196 -15.50 2.63 -11.76
CA LEU A 196 -14.11 2.85 -11.37
C LEU A 196 -13.22 2.70 -12.61
N PRO A 197 -12.05 3.35 -12.67
CA PRO A 197 -11.10 3.15 -13.77
C PRO A 197 -10.45 1.76 -13.77
N SER A 198 -10.50 1.03 -12.65
CA SER A 198 -10.01 -0.33 -12.50
C SER A 198 -10.68 -0.98 -11.28
N TYR A 199 -10.86 -2.31 -11.29
CA TYR A 199 -11.29 -3.07 -10.13
C TYR A 199 -10.12 -3.64 -9.31
N VAL A 200 -8.88 -3.41 -9.75
CA VAL A 200 -7.68 -3.89 -9.07
C VAL A 200 -6.83 -2.68 -8.66
N PRO A 201 -6.71 -2.39 -7.35
CA PRO A 201 -5.84 -1.33 -6.86
C PRO A 201 -4.38 -1.80 -6.75
N GLU A 202 -3.45 -0.84 -6.77
CA GLU A 202 -2.12 -0.98 -6.19
C GLU A 202 -2.16 -0.38 -4.77
N GLY A 203 -2.37 -1.25 -3.78
CA GLY A 203 -2.57 -0.86 -2.40
C GLY A 203 -1.31 -0.44 -1.65
N SER A 204 -0.13 -0.39 -2.28
CA SER A 204 1.11 0.00 -1.61
C SER A 204 1.19 1.48 -1.24
N PHE A 205 0.26 2.31 -1.70
CA PHE A 205 0.18 3.71 -1.30
C PHE A 205 -1.28 4.17 -1.27
N ILE A 206 -1.71 4.76 -0.16
CA ILE A 206 -3.10 5.19 0.06
C ILE A 206 -3.12 6.52 0.79
N VAL A 207 -3.76 7.55 0.23
CA VAL A 207 -3.93 8.86 0.87
C VAL A 207 -5.40 8.99 1.31
N ARG A 208 -5.65 9.50 2.52
CA ARG A 208 -7.01 9.56 3.09
C ARG A 208 -7.24 10.84 3.87
N ALA A 209 -8.43 11.39 3.73
CA ALA A 209 -9.06 12.22 4.74
C ALA A 209 -9.91 11.32 5.63
N HIS A 210 -9.92 11.55 6.93
CA HIS A 210 -10.63 10.76 7.93
C HIS A 210 -12.07 11.25 8.12
N THR A 211 -12.82 11.24 7.03
CA THR A 211 -14.27 11.52 7.02
C THR A 211 -15.08 10.29 7.45
N PRO A 212 -16.38 10.45 7.78
CA PRO A 212 -17.26 9.31 8.04
C PRO A 212 -17.30 8.27 6.90
N MET A 213 -17.32 8.71 5.64
CA MET A 213 -17.40 7.80 4.48
C MET A 213 -16.08 7.06 4.23
N SER A 214 -14.94 7.75 4.28
CA SER A 214 -13.61 7.15 4.17
C SER A 214 -13.33 6.13 5.28
N ASN A 215 -13.72 6.44 6.50
CA ASN A 215 -13.57 5.57 7.66
C ASN A 215 -14.47 4.34 7.55
N LEU A 216 -15.75 4.52 7.17
CA LEU A 216 -16.67 3.42 6.91
C LEU A 216 -16.14 2.48 5.83
N PHE A 217 -15.72 3.01 4.68
CA PHE A 217 -15.13 2.20 3.61
C PHE A 217 -13.92 1.41 4.10
N SER A 218 -13.03 2.03 4.88
CA SER A 218 -11.84 1.35 5.39
C SER A 218 -12.19 0.22 6.37
N CYS A 219 -13.19 0.41 7.23
CA CYS A 219 -13.69 -0.64 8.12
C CYS A 219 -14.32 -1.80 7.35
N LEU A 220 -15.16 -1.50 6.35
CA LEU A 220 -15.77 -2.53 5.51
C LEU A 220 -14.69 -3.31 4.74
N TRP A 221 -13.70 -2.62 4.19
CA TRP A 221 -12.61 -3.28 3.48
C TRP A 221 -11.75 -4.15 4.41
N PHE A 222 -11.52 -3.69 5.64
CA PHE A 222 -10.85 -4.49 6.66
C PHE A 222 -11.65 -5.75 7.02
N ASN A 223 -12.97 -5.64 7.15
CA ASN A 223 -13.82 -6.79 7.43
C ASN A 223 -13.70 -7.87 6.34
N GLU A 224 -13.65 -7.47 5.08
CA GLU A 224 -13.47 -8.40 3.95
C GLU A 224 -12.10 -9.09 3.97
N VAL A 225 -11.04 -8.32 4.25
CA VAL A 225 -9.68 -8.82 4.39
C VAL A 225 -9.53 -9.75 5.60
N ASN A 226 -10.23 -9.47 6.69
CA ASN A 226 -10.25 -10.30 7.90
C ASN A 226 -11.05 -11.59 7.68
N ARG A 227 -12.18 -11.51 6.97
CA ARG A 227 -13.05 -12.65 6.70
C ARG A 227 -12.45 -13.64 5.72
N PHE A 228 -11.86 -13.14 4.63
CA PHE A 228 -11.37 -13.96 3.53
C PHE A 228 -9.84 -13.97 3.47
N THR A 229 -9.25 -13.60 2.33
CA THR A 229 -7.80 -13.59 2.11
C THR A 229 -7.20 -12.22 2.43
N SER A 230 -5.91 -12.19 2.77
CA SER A 230 -5.17 -10.93 3.00
C SER A 230 -4.72 -10.23 1.70
N ARG A 231 -5.31 -10.61 0.56
CA ARG A 231 -5.08 -10.03 -0.77
C ARG A 231 -6.08 -8.88 -0.99
N ASP A 232 -5.64 -7.67 -0.66
CA ASP A 232 -6.39 -6.43 -0.80
C ASP A 232 -6.90 -6.15 -2.23
N GLN A 233 -6.17 -6.64 -3.24
CA GLN A 233 -6.56 -6.57 -4.65
C GLN A 233 -7.86 -7.30 -4.98
N LEU A 234 -8.19 -8.38 -4.24
CA LEU A 234 -9.39 -9.19 -4.48
C LEU A 234 -10.65 -8.57 -3.86
N SER A 235 -10.52 -7.90 -2.71
CA SER A 235 -11.65 -7.40 -1.94
C SER A 235 -12.01 -5.94 -2.23
N PHE A 236 -11.11 -5.14 -2.79
CA PHE A 236 -11.31 -3.70 -2.96
C PHE A 236 -12.55 -3.34 -3.77
N ALA A 237 -12.64 -3.82 -5.02
CA ALA A 237 -13.74 -3.46 -5.91
C ALA A 237 -15.09 -3.97 -5.40
N TYR A 238 -15.15 -5.20 -4.90
CA TYR A 238 -16.35 -5.73 -4.27
C TYR A 238 -16.81 -4.83 -3.11
N THR A 239 -15.89 -4.44 -2.21
CA THR A 239 -16.21 -3.57 -1.08
C THR A 239 -16.76 -2.22 -1.55
N TYR A 240 -16.11 -1.60 -2.54
CA TYR A 240 -16.52 -0.31 -3.08
C TYR A 240 -17.90 -0.38 -3.74
N LEU A 241 -18.13 -1.39 -4.60
CA LEU A 241 -19.40 -1.59 -5.29
C LEU A 241 -20.53 -1.89 -4.30
N LYS A 242 -20.27 -2.69 -3.26
CA LYS A 242 -21.24 -2.95 -2.19
C LYS A 242 -21.57 -1.68 -1.41
N LEU A 243 -20.57 -0.90 -1.01
CA LEU A 243 -20.81 0.38 -0.34
C LEU A 243 -21.67 1.31 -1.20
N ARG A 244 -21.33 1.45 -2.50
CA ARG A 244 -22.09 2.29 -3.44
C ARG A 244 -23.54 1.82 -3.59
N ARG A 245 -23.79 0.51 -3.72
CA ARG A 245 -25.14 -0.05 -3.83
C ARG A 245 -25.97 0.15 -2.56
N MET A 246 -25.36 -0.05 -1.39
CA MET A 246 -26.05 -0.01 -0.10
C MET A 246 -26.21 1.40 0.48
N ASN A 247 -25.53 2.41 -0.10
CA ASN A 247 -25.46 3.77 0.43
C ASN A 247 -25.75 4.84 -0.63
N ALA A 248 -26.83 4.67 -1.40
CA ALA A 248 -27.17 5.50 -2.56
C ALA A 248 -27.35 7.01 -2.24
N GLY A 249 -27.63 7.38 -0.99
CA GLY A 249 -27.80 8.77 -0.57
C GLY A 249 -26.52 9.52 -0.23
N ARG A 250 -25.36 8.85 -0.14
CA ARG A 250 -24.08 9.50 0.19
C ARG A 250 -22.94 8.89 -0.62
N ASN A 251 -22.38 9.70 -1.50
CA ASN A 251 -21.28 9.28 -2.37
C ASN A 251 -19.95 9.26 -1.63
N PHE A 252 -19.21 8.16 -1.79
CA PHE A 252 -17.82 8.04 -1.37
C PHE A 252 -16.90 8.62 -2.45
N GLN A 253 -16.19 9.71 -2.12
CA GLN A 253 -15.36 10.47 -3.06
C GLN A 253 -13.96 9.85 -3.17
N LEU A 254 -13.86 8.84 -4.03
CA LEU A 254 -12.63 8.10 -4.30
C LEU A 254 -11.89 8.66 -5.54
N ASN A 255 -10.61 9.00 -5.36
CA ASN A 255 -9.68 9.29 -6.44
C ASN A 255 -8.81 8.05 -6.73
N MET A 256 -9.14 7.31 -7.79
CA MET A 256 -8.34 6.16 -8.22
C MET A 256 -7.39 6.57 -9.37
N PHE A 257 -6.13 6.80 -9.04
CA PHE A 257 -5.16 7.49 -9.92
C PHE A 257 -4.15 6.52 -10.56
N LYS A 258 -3.39 6.97 -11.57
CA LYS A 258 -2.47 6.09 -12.32
C LYS A 258 -1.22 5.73 -11.51
N ASP A 259 -0.70 4.51 -11.65
CA ASP A 259 0.52 4.07 -10.93
C ASP A 259 1.76 4.94 -11.23
N CYS A 260 1.84 5.57 -12.41
CA CYS A 260 2.90 6.54 -12.69
C CYS A 260 2.91 7.73 -11.73
N GLU A 261 1.74 8.20 -11.28
CA GLU A 261 1.63 9.28 -10.29
C GLU A 261 2.11 8.81 -8.91
N ARG A 262 1.82 7.55 -8.53
CA ARG A 262 2.40 6.93 -7.34
C ARG A 262 3.93 6.89 -7.44
N ARG A 263 4.48 6.46 -8.57
CA ARG A 263 5.94 6.36 -8.80
C ARG A 263 6.64 7.72 -8.73
N ALA A 264 5.95 8.79 -9.10
CA ALA A 264 6.49 10.14 -9.00
C ALA A 264 6.72 10.58 -7.54
N VAL A 265 5.84 10.18 -6.62
CA VAL A 265 5.90 10.56 -5.20
C VAL A 265 6.54 9.50 -4.29
N ALA A 266 6.52 8.24 -4.70
CA ALA A 266 7.00 7.10 -3.93
C ALA A 266 7.73 6.08 -4.82
N LYS A 267 9.05 5.97 -4.63
CA LYS A 267 9.91 5.09 -5.44
C LYS A 267 10.00 3.70 -4.83
N LEU A 268 9.98 2.69 -5.68
CA LEU A 268 10.30 1.32 -5.27
C LEU A 268 11.79 1.27 -4.92
N PHE A 269 12.12 0.65 -3.80
CA PHE A 269 13.50 0.36 -3.44
C PHE A 269 13.71 -1.15 -3.49
N HIS A 270 14.69 -1.58 -4.30
CA HIS A 270 15.03 -2.99 -4.43
C HIS A 270 15.85 -3.45 -3.23
N HIS A 271 15.54 -4.63 -2.70
CA HIS A 271 16.35 -5.29 -1.67
C HIS A 271 17.79 -5.48 -2.20
N ARG A 272 18.79 -5.39 -1.32
CA ARG A 272 20.13 -5.86 -1.67
C ARG A 272 20.03 -7.36 -1.91
N ALA A 273 20.33 -7.81 -3.13
CA ALA A 273 20.61 -9.21 -3.37
C ALA A 273 21.86 -9.56 -2.55
N ASN A 274 21.77 -10.54 -1.65
CA ASN A 274 22.97 -11.14 -1.09
C ASN A 274 23.85 -11.59 -2.26
N GLY A 275 25.07 -11.08 -2.30
CA GLY A 275 26.01 -11.32 -3.40
C GLY A 275 26.34 -12.80 -3.54
N THR A 276 25.61 -13.48 -4.42
CA THR A 276 26.05 -14.67 -5.16
C THR A 276 25.56 -14.47 -6.59
N THR A 277 26.22 -13.58 -7.31
CA THR A 277 26.00 -13.40 -8.74
C THR A 277 26.79 -14.46 -9.48
N ASP A 278 26.13 -15.55 -9.88
CA ASP A 278 26.53 -16.20 -11.12
C ASP A 278 26.21 -15.25 -12.28
N PRO A 279 27.14 -15.03 -13.23
CA PRO A 279 26.92 -14.09 -14.32
C PRO A 279 25.80 -14.58 -15.26
N PRO A 280 24.99 -13.67 -15.81
CA PRO A 280 23.91 -14.04 -16.70
C PRO A 280 24.46 -14.64 -18.02
N PRO A 281 23.79 -15.66 -18.59
CA PRO A 281 24.23 -16.25 -19.85
C PRO A 281 24.16 -15.22 -20.98
N LYS A 282 25.23 -15.15 -21.78
CA LYS A 282 25.36 -14.26 -22.95
C LYS A 282 24.22 -14.55 -23.93
N ASN A 283 23.46 -13.50 -24.28
CA ASN A 283 22.44 -13.53 -25.32
C ASN A 283 22.99 -14.10 -26.64
N LEU A 284 22.33 -15.13 -27.18
CA LEU A 284 22.43 -15.47 -28.59
C LEU A 284 21.90 -14.27 -29.41
N ARG A 285 22.77 -13.70 -30.25
CA ARG A 285 22.37 -12.78 -31.31
C ARG A 285 21.39 -13.49 -32.25
N THR A 286 20.23 -12.90 -32.45
CA THR A 286 19.38 -13.17 -33.59
C THR A 286 19.82 -12.23 -34.71
N ASP A 287 20.69 -12.70 -35.59
CA ASP A 287 20.98 -12.01 -36.84
C ASP A 287 19.76 -12.18 -37.76
N LYS A 288 19.03 -11.08 -38.00
CA LYS A 288 18.11 -10.95 -39.12
C LYS A 288 18.78 -10.13 -40.22
N ASN A 289 18.95 -10.80 -41.35
CA ASN A 289 19.38 -10.34 -42.66
C ASN A 289 18.94 -8.91 -43.03
N HIS A 290 19.88 -8.14 -43.58
CA HIS A 290 19.56 -7.20 -44.65
C HIS A 290 20.41 -7.52 -45.88
N SER A 291 19.74 -8.09 -46.88
CA SER A 291 20.23 -8.25 -48.24
C SER A 291 20.07 -6.92 -48.98
N SER A 292 21.15 -6.41 -49.56
CA SER A 292 21.12 -5.44 -50.65
C SER A 292 22.27 -5.75 -51.60
N MET A 293 21.93 -6.26 -52.78
CA MET A 293 22.83 -6.34 -53.95
C MET A 293 23.28 -4.93 -54.37
N PRO A 294 24.39 -4.85 -55.10
CA PRO A 294 24.24 -4.41 -56.50
C PRO A 294 25.17 -5.11 -57.50
N SER A 295 24.68 -5.12 -58.75
CA SER A 295 25.37 -5.17 -60.06
C SER A 295 26.34 -6.31 -60.35
#